data_AF-A3CKK7-F1
#
_entry.id   AF-A3CKK7-F1
#
_cell.length_a   1.000
_cell.length_b   1.000
_cell.length_c   1.000
_cell.angle_alpha   90.00
_cell.angle_beta   90.00
_cell.angle_gamma   90.00
#
_symmetry.space_group_name_H-M   'P 1'
#
loop_
_entity.id
_entity.type
_entity.pdbx_description
1 polymer ?
#
loop_
_entity_poly.entity_id
_entity_poly.type
_entity_poly.pdbx_seq_one_letter_code
_entity_poly.pdbx_strand_id
1 'polypeptide(L)'
;MENLVQQMLNALIQIALFAFLPFVWWLISARRKSPFLEWLGLKPLKDTGNRKIWLWILLGSLFFLLLSFLLVYPAVKNLDTATSNFSGLGFQALPAVLIYGIFQTSLSEELLFRGFLLKRLASRLSFVVANTIQAALFGLLHGLMFITVLSWQQTLLIILCTGGIAAYMGFVNEKKSDGSILASWIIHALVNVITGSLFAFMLI
;
A
#
# COMPACT_ATOMS: atom_id res chain seq x y z
N MET A 1 24.81 3.15 7.78
CA MET A 1 24.12 4.36 8.30
C MET A 1 23.63 5.28 7.18
N GLU A 2 24.42 5.47 6.12
CA GLU A 2 24.03 6.30 4.96
C GLU A 2 22.73 5.84 4.27
N ASN A 3 22.56 4.53 4.05
CA ASN A 3 21.34 3.94 3.49
C ASN A 3 20.09 4.19 4.39
N LEU A 4 20.26 4.23 5.72
CA LEU A 4 19.15 4.45 6.64
C LEU A 4 18.63 5.89 6.62
N VAL A 5 19.55 6.86 6.65
CA VAL A 5 19.19 8.29 6.58
C VAL A 5 18.50 8.58 5.25
N GLN A 6 19.03 8.06 4.15
CA GLN A 6 18.40 8.20 2.84
C GLN A 6 17.00 7.58 2.81
N GLN A 7 16.81 6.39 3.42
CA GLN A 7 15.49 5.76 3.50
C GLN A 7 14.50 6.60 4.32
N MET A 8 14.94 7.21 5.42
CA MET A 8 14.11 8.11 6.22
C MET A 8 13.72 9.35 5.43
N LEU A 9 14.66 9.96 4.71
CA LEU A 9 14.40 11.12 3.87
C LEU A 9 13.41 10.78 2.74
N ASN A 10 13.64 9.65 2.04
CA ASN A 10 12.74 9.18 1.00
C ASN A 10 11.33 8.90 1.54
N ALA A 11 11.22 8.29 2.73
CA ALA A 11 9.93 8.08 3.39
C ALA A 11 9.20 9.39 3.68
N LEU A 12 9.89 10.38 4.25
CA LEU A 12 9.32 11.69 4.54
C LEU A 12 8.87 12.42 3.28
N ILE A 13 9.70 12.41 2.23
CA ILE A 13 9.38 13.02 0.94
C ILE A 13 8.15 12.36 0.34
N GLN A 14 8.11 11.03 0.29
CA GLN A 14 6.99 10.30 -0.30
C GLN A 14 5.69 10.50 0.48
N ILE A 15 5.73 10.46 1.82
CA ILE A 15 4.57 10.76 2.68
C ILE A 15 4.08 12.18 2.41
N ALA A 16 4.99 13.17 2.38
CA ALA A 16 4.62 14.56 2.14
C ALA A 16 3.97 14.75 0.76
N LEU A 17 4.55 14.16 -0.30
CA LEU A 17 4.01 14.22 -1.65
C LEU A 17 2.61 13.60 -1.75
N PHE A 18 2.42 12.41 -1.16
CA PHE A 18 1.16 11.67 -1.26
C PHE A 18 0.09 12.24 -0.33
N ALA A 19 0.48 12.88 0.79
CA ALA A 19 -0.42 13.57 1.70
C ALA A 19 -0.76 15.00 1.26
N PHE A 20 0.03 15.63 0.37
CA PHE A 20 -0.15 17.02 -0.03
C PHE A 20 -1.53 17.29 -0.64
N LEU A 21 -1.91 16.55 -1.69
CA LEU A 21 -3.21 16.68 -2.32
C LEU A 21 -4.37 16.42 -1.33
N PRO A 22 -4.36 15.33 -0.54
CA PRO A 22 -5.35 15.13 0.52
C PRO A 22 -5.41 16.27 1.53
N PHE A 23 -4.26 16.83 1.93
CA PHE A 23 -4.18 17.90 2.92
C PHE A 23 -4.80 19.20 2.40
N VAL A 24 -4.45 19.61 1.17
CA VAL A 24 -5.04 20.79 0.53
C VAL A 24 -6.56 20.64 0.40
N TRP A 25 -7.02 19.46 -0.03
CA TRP A 25 -8.45 19.19 -0.16
C TRP A 25 -9.16 19.26 1.19
N TRP A 26 -8.58 18.67 2.24
CA TRP A 26 -9.11 18.72 3.60
C TRP A 26 -9.18 20.15 4.12
N LEU A 27 -8.14 20.96 3.89
CA LEU A 27 -8.04 22.35 4.34
C LEU A 27 -9.21 23.19 3.82
N ILE A 28 -9.59 22.97 2.55
CA ILE A 28 -10.67 23.73 1.89
C ILE A 28 -12.06 23.19 2.28
N SER A 29 -12.22 21.87 2.38
CA SER A 29 -13.56 21.25 2.43
C SER A 29 -14.00 20.71 3.79
N ALA A 30 -13.06 20.33 4.66
CA ALA A 30 -13.35 19.47 5.82
C ALA A 30 -12.66 19.89 7.13
N ARG A 31 -11.74 20.86 7.12
CA ARG A 31 -10.98 21.28 8.32
C ARG A 31 -11.81 21.67 9.54
N ARG A 32 -13.03 22.19 9.32
CA ARG A 32 -13.97 22.58 10.38
C ARG A 32 -14.86 21.44 10.86
N LYS A 33 -14.82 20.27 10.20
CA LYS A 33 -15.72 19.13 10.44
C LYS A 33 -15.02 17.98 11.17
N SER A 34 -13.77 17.70 10.85
CA SER A 34 -13.01 16.60 11.45
C SER A 34 -11.49 16.84 11.29
N PRO A 35 -10.65 16.37 12.23
CA PRO A 35 -9.20 16.37 12.08
C PRO A 35 -8.72 15.63 10.83
N PHE A 36 -7.56 16.03 10.29
CA PHE A 36 -7.03 15.50 9.03
C PHE A 36 -6.86 13.97 9.02
N LEU A 37 -6.22 13.41 10.06
CA LEU A 37 -5.95 11.98 10.13
C LEU A 37 -7.24 11.15 10.25
N GLU A 38 -8.19 11.61 11.08
CA GLU A 38 -9.50 10.96 11.20
C GLU A 38 -10.29 11.04 9.89
N TRP A 39 -10.23 12.18 9.19
CA TRP A 39 -10.87 12.38 7.89
C TRP A 39 -10.31 11.45 6.79
N LEU A 40 -9.02 11.11 6.87
CA LEU A 40 -8.39 10.07 6.04
C LEU A 40 -8.70 8.65 6.51
N GLY A 41 -9.30 8.46 7.68
CA GLY A 41 -9.55 7.13 8.23
C GLY A 41 -8.35 6.53 8.96
N LEU A 42 -7.33 7.32 9.32
CA LEU A 42 -6.36 6.92 10.35
C LEU A 42 -7.03 7.02 11.72
N LYS A 43 -7.86 6.01 12.01
CA LYS A 43 -8.59 5.85 13.25
C LYS A 43 -8.48 4.41 13.75
N PRO A 44 -8.59 4.16 15.07
CA PRO A 44 -8.48 2.83 15.62
C PRO A 44 -9.42 1.83 14.94
N LEU A 45 -8.96 0.58 14.80
CA LEU A 45 -9.82 -0.51 14.38
C LEU A 45 -10.90 -0.69 15.45
N LYS A 46 -12.15 -0.43 15.09
CA LYS A 46 -13.26 -0.70 15.99
C LYS A 46 -13.45 -2.20 16.11
N ASP A 47 -13.29 -2.70 17.32
CA ASP A 47 -13.64 -4.07 17.64
C ASP A 47 -15.17 -4.18 17.66
N THR A 48 -15.75 -4.68 16.58
CA THR A 48 -17.21 -4.85 16.45
C THR A 48 -17.71 -6.09 17.23
N GLY A 49 -16.97 -6.53 18.24
CA GLY A 49 -17.25 -7.72 19.06
C GLY A 49 -17.03 -9.05 18.31
N ASN A 50 -16.68 -8.98 17.03
CA ASN A 50 -16.39 -10.11 16.18
C ASN A 50 -14.92 -10.01 15.77
N ARG A 51 -14.08 -10.92 16.29
CA ARG A 51 -12.64 -11.15 15.99
C ARG A 51 -12.28 -11.32 14.49
N LYS A 52 -13.24 -11.07 13.60
CA LYS A 52 -13.21 -11.27 12.15
C LYS A 52 -12.30 -10.28 11.44
N ILE A 53 -12.02 -9.08 11.95
CA ILE A 53 -11.15 -8.13 11.24
C ILE A 53 -9.72 -8.66 11.09
N TRP A 54 -9.17 -9.27 12.14
CA TRP A 54 -7.85 -9.90 12.07
C TRP A 54 -7.81 -11.07 11.10
N LEU A 55 -8.93 -11.79 10.93
CA LEU A 55 -9.05 -12.81 9.87
C LEU A 55 -9.01 -12.18 8.47
N TRP A 56 -9.67 -11.04 8.24
CA TRP A 56 -9.55 -10.32 6.97
C TRP A 56 -8.13 -9.78 6.74
N ILE A 57 -7.47 -9.26 7.77
CA ILE A 57 -6.06 -8.84 7.67
C ILE A 57 -5.16 -10.03 7.32
N LEU A 58 -5.34 -11.17 8.00
CA LEU A 58 -4.59 -12.40 7.73
C LEU A 58 -4.82 -12.92 6.31
N LEU A 59 -6.08 -13.07 5.90
CA LEU A 59 -6.44 -13.55 4.56
C LEU A 59 -5.92 -12.60 3.48
N GLY A 60 -6.01 -11.29 3.70
CA GLY A 60 -5.47 -10.27 2.80
C GLY A 60 -3.96 -10.36 2.65
N SER A 61 -3.26 -10.53 3.78
CA SER A 61 -1.80 -10.67 3.78
C SER A 61 -1.36 -11.95 3.07
N LEU A 62 -2.02 -13.09 3.34
CA LEU A 62 -1.75 -14.35 2.65
C LEU A 62 -2.05 -14.26 1.15
N PHE A 63 -3.17 -13.66 0.77
CA PHE A 63 -3.54 -13.45 -0.62
C PHE A 63 -2.52 -12.56 -1.34
N PHE A 64 -2.09 -11.46 -0.70
CA PHE A 64 -1.08 -10.58 -1.25
C PHE A 64 0.27 -11.30 -1.39
N LEU A 65 0.75 -12.00 -0.36
CA LEU A 65 1.98 -12.81 -0.45
C LEU A 65 1.89 -13.83 -1.58
N LEU A 66 0.75 -14.51 -1.73
CA LEU A 66 0.55 -15.50 -2.79
C LEU A 66 0.63 -14.85 -4.18
N LEU A 67 -0.07 -13.74 -4.42
CA LEU A 67 0.04 -13.01 -5.69
C LEU A 67 1.48 -12.52 -5.93
N SER A 68 2.12 -11.98 -4.89
CA SER A 68 3.49 -11.45 -4.98
C SER A 68 4.48 -12.54 -5.35
N PHE A 69 4.47 -13.70 -4.69
CA PHE A 69 5.47 -14.75 -4.93
C PHE A 69 5.15 -15.66 -6.11
N LEU A 70 3.89 -16.01 -6.34
CA LEU A 70 3.54 -16.94 -7.42
C LEU A 70 3.44 -16.25 -8.78
N LEU A 71 3.04 -14.98 -8.82
CA LEU A 71 2.74 -14.29 -10.08
C LEU A 71 3.70 -13.13 -10.35
N VAL A 72 3.82 -12.19 -9.41
CA VAL A 72 4.57 -10.94 -9.66
C VAL A 72 6.07 -11.17 -9.65
N TYR A 73 6.61 -11.87 -8.64
CA TYR A 73 8.05 -12.11 -8.49
C TYR A 73 8.65 -12.79 -9.73
N PRO A 74 8.11 -13.90 -10.27
CA PRO A 74 8.65 -14.51 -11.50
C PRO A 74 8.64 -13.56 -12.70
N ALA A 75 7.67 -12.64 -12.76
CA ALA A 75 7.56 -11.67 -13.83
C ALA A 75 8.62 -10.56 -13.75
N VAL A 76 9.14 -10.24 -12.56
CA VAL A 76 10.07 -9.12 -12.32
C VAL A 76 11.42 -9.54 -11.74
N LYS A 77 11.68 -10.83 -11.51
CA LYS A 77 12.87 -11.35 -10.81
C LYS A 77 14.24 -10.91 -11.37
N ASN A 78 14.28 -10.56 -12.66
CA ASN A 78 15.51 -10.12 -13.34
C ASN A 78 15.65 -8.58 -13.39
N LEU A 79 14.77 -7.85 -12.71
CA LEU A 79 14.77 -6.39 -12.68
C LEU A 79 15.17 -5.88 -11.30
N ASP A 80 15.83 -4.73 -11.29
CA ASP A 80 16.05 -3.98 -10.07
C ASP A 80 14.73 -3.33 -9.63
N THR A 81 14.22 -3.81 -8.51
CA THR A 81 13.04 -3.26 -7.83
C THR A 81 13.49 -2.47 -6.61
N ALA A 82 12.57 -1.73 -5.99
CA ALA A 82 12.89 -0.96 -4.78
C ALA A 82 13.48 -1.82 -3.64
N THR A 83 13.10 -3.10 -3.55
CA THR A 83 13.62 -4.04 -2.55
C THR A 83 14.98 -4.65 -2.92
N SER A 84 15.41 -4.56 -4.18
CA SER A 84 16.73 -5.03 -4.63
C SER A 84 17.87 -4.31 -3.89
N ASN A 85 17.65 -3.06 -3.45
CA ASN A 85 18.58 -2.27 -2.65
C ASN A 85 18.92 -2.87 -1.27
N PHE A 86 18.12 -3.85 -0.80
CA PHE A 86 18.37 -4.53 0.47
C PHE A 86 19.20 -5.81 0.29
N SER A 87 19.38 -6.29 -0.95
CA SER A 87 19.94 -7.61 -1.24
C SER A 87 21.31 -7.83 -0.60
N GLY A 88 21.46 -8.94 0.13
CA GLY A 88 22.73 -9.37 0.74
C GLY A 88 23.16 -8.61 2.00
N LEU A 89 22.37 -7.64 2.48
CA LEU A 89 22.71 -6.84 3.67
C LEU A 89 22.32 -7.52 5.01
N GLY A 90 21.57 -8.63 4.96
CA GLY A 90 21.13 -9.39 6.12
C GLY A 90 20.45 -8.52 7.19
N PHE A 91 20.83 -8.71 8.46
CA PHE A 91 20.27 -7.95 9.59
C PHE A 91 20.48 -6.43 9.48
N GLN A 92 21.51 -5.97 8.75
CA GLN A 92 21.80 -4.54 8.62
C GLN A 92 20.74 -3.80 7.80
N ALA A 93 20.03 -4.49 6.91
CA ALA A 93 18.94 -3.91 6.12
C ALA A 93 17.63 -3.77 6.90
N LEU A 94 17.41 -4.52 8.00
CA LEU A 94 16.11 -4.57 8.67
C LEU A 94 15.56 -3.20 9.09
N PRO A 95 16.36 -2.28 9.66
CA PRO A 95 15.86 -0.93 9.95
C PRO A 95 15.36 -0.18 8.70
N ALA A 96 16.10 -0.29 7.59
CA ALA A 96 15.71 0.33 6.33
C ALA A 96 14.48 -0.35 5.70
N VAL A 97 14.38 -1.68 5.77
CA VAL A 97 13.21 -2.46 5.33
C VAL A 97 11.97 -2.05 6.11
N LEU A 98 12.08 -1.86 7.43
CA LEU A 98 10.95 -1.40 8.25
C LEU A 98 10.50 0.01 7.87
N ILE A 99 11.44 0.94 7.68
CA ILE A 99 11.11 2.32 7.26
C ILE A 99 10.48 2.34 5.88
N TYR A 100 11.10 1.64 4.93
CA TYR A 100 10.60 1.49 3.58
C TYR A 100 9.18 0.90 3.59
N GLY A 101 9.02 -0.30 4.15
CA GLY A 101 7.80 -1.08 4.09
C GLY A 101 6.66 -0.47 4.89
N ILE A 102 6.91 0.04 6.10
CA ILE A 102 5.84 0.60 6.94
C ILE A 102 5.48 2.01 6.49
N PHE A 103 6.47 2.88 6.30
CA PHE A 103 6.23 4.32 6.14
C PHE A 103 6.29 4.76 4.68
N GLN A 104 7.38 4.45 3.97
CA GLN A 104 7.60 5.03 2.65
C GLN A 104 6.55 4.58 1.63
N THR A 105 6.42 3.27 1.40
CA THR A 105 5.44 2.74 0.42
C THR A 105 4.07 2.65 1.05
N SER A 106 3.90 1.84 2.09
CA SER A 106 2.55 1.46 2.54
C SER A 106 1.78 2.62 3.14
N LEU A 107 2.33 3.39 4.10
CA LEU A 107 1.59 4.52 4.66
C LEU A 107 1.25 5.56 3.58
N SER A 108 2.24 6.00 2.78
CA SER A 108 2.02 7.02 1.73
C SER A 108 0.91 6.62 0.76
N GLU A 109 0.97 5.39 0.25
CA GLU A 109 0.01 4.88 -0.71
C GLU A 109 -1.38 4.67 -0.08
N GLU A 110 -1.46 4.17 1.15
CA GLU A 110 -2.74 4.02 1.84
C GLU A 110 -3.41 5.37 2.13
N LEU A 111 -2.64 6.42 2.47
CA LEU A 111 -3.17 7.77 2.66
C LEU A 111 -3.80 8.31 1.37
N LEU A 112 -3.11 8.17 0.24
CA LEU A 112 -3.58 8.70 -1.04
C LEU A 112 -4.75 7.88 -1.62
N PHE A 113 -4.59 6.56 -1.73
CA PHE A 113 -5.55 5.74 -2.47
C PHE A 113 -6.77 5.38 -1.62
N ARG A 114 -6.57 4.93 -0.38
CA ARG A 114 -7.67 4.41 0.46
C ARG A 114 -8.20 5.50 1.38
N GLY A 115 -7.33 6.30 1.97
CA GLY A 115 -7.71 7.38 2.87
C GLY A 115 -8.34 8.58 2.16
N PHE A 116 -7.81 8.95 1.00
CA PHE A 116 -8.31 10.09 0.23
C PHE A 116 -9.19 9.66 -0.94
N LEU A 117 -8.60 9.10 -2.00
CA LEU A 117 -9.26 8.87 -3.30
C LEU A 117 -10.53 8.02 -3.17
N LEU A 118 -10.44 6.84 -2.54
CA LEU A 118 -11.57 5.95 -2.33
C LEU A 118 -12.70 6.65 -1.56
N LYS A 119 -12.40 7.33 -0.45
CA LYS A 119 -13.41 8.03 0.35
C LYS A 119 -14.06 9.18 -0.42
N ARG A 120 -13.30 9.93 -1.22
CA ARG A 120 -13.85 11.01 -2.04
C ARG A 120 -14.80 10.45 -3.10
N LEU A 121 -14.38 9.40 -3.81
CA LEU A 121 -15.22 8.74 -4.82
C LEU A 121 -16.47 8.11 -4.19
N ALA A 122 -16.33 7.39 -3.08
CA ALA A 122 -17.44 6.74 -2.39
C ALA A 122 -18.44 7.72 -1.77
N SER A 123 -18.07 8.99 -1.59
CA SER A 123 -19.01 10.05 -1.18
C SER A 123 -19.97 10.50 -2.30
N ARG A 124 -19.67 10.14 -3.56
CA ARG A 124 -20.42 10.56 -4.76
C ARG A 124 -20.91 9.38 -5.60
N LEU A 125 -20.25 8.23 -5.51
CA LEU A 125 -20.50 7.02 -6.30
C LEU A 125 -20.83 5.85 -5.37
N SER A 126 -21.36 4.77 -5.92
CA SER A 126 -21.51 3.52 -5.17
C SER A 126 -20.12 3.01 -4.74
N PHE A 127 -20.06 2.32 -3.60
CA PHE A 127 -18.82 1.75 -3.09
C PHE A 127 -18.11 0.88 -4.14
N VAL A 128 -18.87 0.04 -4.87
CA VAL A 128 -18.30 -0.85 -5.88
C VAL A 128 -17.58 -0.05 -6.96
N VAL A 129 -18.23 0.97 -7.53
CA VAL A 129 -17.64 1.81 -8.58
C VAL A 129 -16.42 2.59 -8.05
N ALA A 130 -16.54 3.19 -6.86
CA ALA A 130 -15.44 3.93 -6.24
C ALA A 130 -14.20 3.05 -5.98
N ASN A 131 -14.42 1.84 -5.45
CA ASN A 131 -13.37 0.87 -5.17
C ASN A 131 -12.74 0.33 -6.46
N THR A 132 -13.53 0.09 -7.50
CA THR A 132 -13.00 -0.30 -8.82
C THR A 132 -12.10 0.79 -9.40
N ILE A 133 -12.51 2.06 -9.36
CA ILE A 133 -11.73 3.17 -9.90
C ILE A 133 -10.40 3.32 -9.14
N GLN A 134 -10.44 3.38 -7.80
CA GLN A 134 -9.22 3.49 -7.00
C GLN A 134 -8.28 2.28 -7.23
N ALA A 135 -8.83 1.07 -7.31
CA ALA A 135 -8.05 -0.13 -7.53
C ALA A 135 -7.39 -0.15 -8.91
N ALA A 136 -8.14 0.25 -9.95
CA ALA A 136 -7.62 0.37 -11.30
C ALA A 136 -6.48 1.40 -11.37
N LEU A 137 -6.65 2.59 -10.77
CA LEU A 137 -5.61 3.61 -10.73
C LEU A 137 -4.35 3.15 -9.97
N PHE A 138 -4.54 2.42 -8.87
CA PHE A 138 -3.42 1.82 -8.14
C PHE A 138 -2.67 0.80 -9.00
N GLY A 139 -3.40 -0.09 -9.68
CA GLY A 139 -2.81 -1.10 -10.56
C GLY A 139 -2.09 -0.49 -11.76
N LEU A 140 -2.70 0.50 -12.40
CA LEU A 140 -2.11 1.26 -13.49
C LEU A 140 -0.80 1.93 -13.08
N LEU A 141 -0.76 2.58 -11.90
CA LEU A 141 0.47 3.20 -11.39
C LEU A 141 1.61 2.17 -11.34
N HIS A 142 1.36 0.98 -10.80
CA HIS A 142 2.37 -0.08 -10.69
C HIS A 142 2.79 -0.65 -12.03
N GLY A 143 1.86 -0.85 -12.97
CA GLY A 143 2.18 -1.32 -14.30
C GLY A 143 2.98 -0.31 -15.12
N LEU A 144 2.61 0.96 -15.05
CA LEU A 144 3.24 2.05 -15.80
C LEU A 144 4.70 2.28 -15.39
N MET A 145 5.08 1.97 -14.14
CA MET A 145 6.48 2.04 -13.69
C MET A 145 7.42 1.12 -14.48
N PHE A 146 6.89 0.05 -15.11
CA PHE A 146 7.68 -0.96 -15.81
C PHE A 146 7.31 -1.12 -17.30
N ILE A 147 6.44 -0.25 -17.83
CA ILE A 147 5.85 -0.42 -19.18
C ILE A 147 6.89 -0.42 -20.32
N THR A 148 8.04 0.22 -20.12
CA THR A 148 9.13 0.28 -21.11
C THR A 148 10.12 -0.88 -21.00
N VAL A 149 10.05 -1.68 -19.93
CA VAL A 149 11.03 -2.72 -19.61
C VAL A 149 10.41 -4.12 -19.67
N LEU A 150 9.13 -4.24 -19.34
CA LEU A 150 8.39 -5.50 -19.33
C LEU A 150 7.58 -5.70 -20.62
N SER A 151 7.29 -6.96 -20.94
CA SER A 151 6.32 -7.29 -21.98
C SER A 151 4.91 -6.85 -21.58
N TRP A 152 4.03 -6.65 -22.57
CA TRP A 152 2.65 -6.25 -22.30
C TRP A 152 1.91 -7.25 -21.39
N GLN A 153 2.23 -8.56 -21.49
CA GLN A 153 1.65 -9.59 -20.62
C GLN A 153 2.11 -9.44 -19.16
N GLN A 154 3.40 -9.20 -18.94
CA GLN A 154 3.96 -8.97 -17.60
C GLN A 154 3.40 -7.68 -16.99
N THR A 155 3.33 -6.60 -17.77
CA THR A 155 2.71 -5.34 -17.33
C THR A 155 1.25 -5.54 -16.96
N LEU A 156 0.47 -6.21 -17.81
CA LEU A 156 -0.94 -6.51 -17.53
C LEU A 156 -1.10 -7.36 -16.26
N LEU A 157 -0.24 -8.37 -16.07
CA LEU A 157 -0.23 -9.20 -14.87
C LEU A 157 0.00 -8.35 -13.61
N ILE A 158 0.97 -7.43 -13.63
CA ILE A 158 1.25 -6.52 -12.52
C ILE A 158 0.03 -5.64 -12.23
N ILE A 159 -0.56 -5.04 -13.26
CA ILE A 159 -1.76 -4.18 -13.13
C ILE A 159 -2.90 -4.94 -12.45
N LEU A 160 -3.17 -6.17 -12.91
CA LEU A 160 -4.26 -6.99 -12.38
C LEU A 160 -3.98 -7.46 -10.95
N CYS A 161 -2.76 -7.86 -10.63
CA CYS A 161 -2.41 -8.32 -9.28
C CYS A 161 -2.45 -7.17 -8.26
N THR A 162 -1.80 -6.06 -8.57
CA THR A 162 -1.73 -4.88 -7.69
C THR A 162 -3.09 -4.18 -7.58
N GLY A 163 -3.85 -4.11 -8.68
CA GLY A 163 -5.24 -3.64 -8.66
C GLY A 163 -6.17 -4.58 -7.87
N GLY A 164 -6.01 -5.89 -8.01
CA GLY A 164 -6.78 -6.89 -7.28
C GLY A 164 -6.61 -6.78 -5.76
N ILE A 165 -5.37 -6.71 -5.28
CA ILE A 165 -5.12 -6.48 -3.85
C ILE A 165 -5.59 -5.09 -3.40
N ALA A 166 -5.51 -4.08 -4.27
CA ALA A 166 -6.02 -2.76 -3.95
C ALA A 166 -7.54 -2.73 -3.76
N ALA A 167 -8.28 -3.47 -4.59
CA ALA A 167 -9.73 -3.63 -4.45
C ALA A 167 -10.07 -4.35 -3.14
N TYR A 168 -9.32 -5.40 -2.79
CA TYR A 168 -9.48 -6.12 -1.53
C TYR A 168 -9.25 -5.21 -0.32
N MET A 169 -8.15 -4.46 -0.31
CA MET A 169 -7.79 -3.55 0.78
C MET A 169 -8.84 -2.45 0.97
N GLY A 170 -9.36 -1.86 -0.11
CA GLY A 170 -10.45 -0.88 -0.02
C GLY A 170 -11.75 -1.47 0.53
N PHE A 171 -12.07 -2.72 0.20
CA PHE A 171 -13.18 -3.46 0.80
C PHE A 171 -12.98 -3.71 2.29
N VAL A 172 -11.81 -4.16 2.73
CA VAL A 172 -11.53 -4.38 4.15
C VAL A 172 -11.66 -3.08 4.94
N ASN A 173 -11.14 -1.98 4.40
CA ASN A 173 -11.26 -0.66 5.01
C ASN A 173 -12.73 -0.25 5.18
N GLU A 174 -13.45 -0.10 4.07
CA GLU A 174 -14.79 0.50 4.09
C GLU A 174 -15.89 -0.44 4.60
N LYS A 175 -15.75 -1.76 4.43
CA LYS A 175 -16.80 -2.74 4.78
C LYS A 175 -16.51 -3.58 6.00
N LYS A 176 -15.25 -3.69 6.44
CA LYS A 176 -14.87 -4.55 7.58
C LYS A 176 -14.25 -3.80 8.74
N SER A 177 -13.79 -2.56 8.56
CA SER A 177 -13.12 -1.79 9.61
C SER A 177 -13.66 -0.35 9.78
N ASP A 178 -14.93 -0.14 9.45
CA ASP A 178 -15.61 1.16 9.62
C ASP A 178 -14.89 2.31 8.88
N GLY A 179 -14.24 2.02 7.75
CA GLY A 179 -13.44 2.99 7.00
C GLY A 179 -12.08 3.30 7.63
N SER A 180 -11.58 2.51 8.58
CA SER A 180 -10.20 2.63 9.06
C SER A 180 -9.22 2.14 7.99
N ILE A 181 -8.18 2.91 7.70
CA ILE A 181 -7.10 2.49 6.79
C ILE A 181 -6.01 1.68 7.51
N LEU A 182 -6.10 1.52 8.83
CA LEU A 182 -5.12 0.73 9.58
C LEU A 182 -5.11 -0.74 9.13
N ALA A 183 -6.26 -1.28 8.72
CA ALA A 183 -6.35 -2.67 8.28
C ALA A 183 -5.55 -2.90 7.00
N SER A 184 -5.78 -2.10 5.96
CA SER A 184 -4.98 -2.18 4.73
C SER A 184 -3.53 -1.80 4.94
N TRP A 185 -3.24 -0.81 5.80
CA TRP A 185 -1.86 -0.42 6.11
C TRP A 185 -1.08 -1.57 6.74
N ILE A 186 -1.68 -2.33 7.67
CA ILE A 186 -1.06 -3.53 8.25
C ILE A 186 -0.80 -4.59 7.18
N ILE A 187 -1.80 -4.89 6.33
CA ILE A 187 -1.66 -5.88 5.24
C ILE A 187 -0.48 -5.48 4.33
N HIS A 188 -0.48 -4.23 3.89
CA HIS A 188 0.48 -3.72 2.93
C HIS A 188 1.89 -3.65 3.52
N ALA A 189 2.03 -3.13 4.74
CA ALA A 189 3.32 -3.03 5.42
C ALA A 189 3.91 -4.41 5.71
N LEU A 190 3.08 -5.37 6.16
CA LEU A 190 3.53 -6.73 6.46
C LEU A 190 4.15 -7.40 5.24
N VAL A 191 3.47 -7.33 4.09
CA VAL A 191 4.00 -7.92 2.85
C VAL A 191 5.29 -7.24 2.40
N ASN A 192 5.37 -5.92 2.43
CA ASN A 192 6.60 -5.21 2.07
C ASN A 192 7.77 -5.53 3.01
N VAL A 193 7.52 -5.64 4.32
CA VAL A 193 8.54 -6.02 5.30
C VAL A 193 9.01 -7.46 5.07
N ILE A 194 8.10 -8.40 4.80
CA ILE A 194 8.47 -9.78 4.47
C ILE A 194 9.30 -9.82 3.19
N THR A 195 8.83 -9.22 2.09
CA THR A 195 9.55 -9.22 0.81
C THR A 195 10.92 -8.55 0.95
N GLY A 196 11.00 -7.37 1.58
CA GLY A 196 12.26 -6.67 1.81
C GLY A 196 13.23 -7.47 2.68
N SER A 197 12.73 -8.19 3.69
CA SER A 197 13.55 -9.07 4.52
C SER A 197 14.07 -10.29 3.74
N LEU A 198 13.24 -10.89 2.89
CA LEU A 198 13.67 -12.02 2.06
C LEU A 198 14.78 -11.61 1.08
N PHE A 199 14.68 -10.44 0.45
CA PHE A 199 15.79 -9.86 -0.32
C PHE A 199 17.01 -9.63 0.56
N ALA A 200 16.85 -9.05 1.75
CA ALA A 200 17.96 -8.80 2.66
C ALA A 200 18.80 -10.06 2.98
N PHE A 201 18.14 -11.20 3.13
CA PHE A 201 18.79 -12.50 3.38
C PHE A 201 19.08 -13.31 2.10
N MET A 202 18.85 -12.76 0.90
CA MET A 202 19.02 -13.44 -0.39
C MET A 202 18.23 -14.76 -0.48
N LEU A 203 17.02 -14.77 0.07
CA LEU A 203 16.13 -15.92 0.04
C LEU A 203 15.21 -15.93 -1.19
N ILE A 204 15.16 -14.81 -1.91
CA ILE A 204 14.47 -14.58 -3.19
C ILE A 204 15.31 -13.62 -4.04
#